data_AF-A0A1Q6RL95-F1
#
_entry.id   AF-A0A1Q6RL95-F1
#
_cell.length_a   1.000
_cell.length_b   1.000
_cell.length_c   1.000
_cell.angle_alpha   90.00
_cell.angle_beta   90.00
_cell.angle_gamma   90.00
#
_symmetry.space_group_name_H-M   'P 1'
#
loop_
_entity.id
_entity.type
_entity.pdbx_description
1 polymer ?
#
loop_
_entity_poly.entity_id
_entity_poly.type
_entity_poly.pdbx_seq_one_letter_code
_entity_poly.pdbx_strand_id
1 'polypeptide(L)'
;MAKTKNISTGKIALEDMPDALTEILTDFQRSSFDVRQNAVQAGAEVFKSAVEQATPRDTGGMADSWEIKTKYKDRRYVGNTKTVNGGGKENIPLSNVLEYAEKSPHAGFIRRCFDSTEPQVFDAIKKTIQNGGSNNGK
;
A
#
# COMPACT_ATOMS: atom_id res chain seq x y z
N MET A 1 -28.91 -15.25 -0.59
CA MET A 1 -28.66 -14.01 -1.36
C MET A 1 -29.41 -12.88 -0.68
N ALA A 2 -28.72 -11.98 0.01
CA ALA A 2 -29.35 -10.81 0.61
C ALA A 2 -29.53 -9.76 -0.49
N LYS A 3 -30.78 -9.35 -0.74
CA LYS A 3 -31.11 -8.26 -1.66
C LYS A 3 -30.67 -6.95 -1.01
N THR A 4 -29.72 -6.24 -1.62
CA THR A 4 -29.46 -4.83 -1.31
C THR A 4 -30.75 -4.05 -1.57
N LYS A 5 -31.39 -3.54 -0.52
CA LYS A 5 -32.54 -2.63 -0.67
C LYS A 5 -31.96 -1.27 -1.04
N ASN A 6 -32.38 -0.73 -2.18
CA ASN A 6 -32.08 0.66 -2.54
C ASN A 6 -32.54 1.57 -1.40
N ILE A 7 -31.61 2.34 -0.82
CA ILE A 7 -31.92 3.37 0.16
C ILE A 7 -32.83 4.38 -0.52
N SER A 8 -34.13 4.29 -0.23
CA SER A 8 -35.17 5.13 -0.81
C SER A 8 -35.23 6.43 -0.02
N THR A 9 -35.30 7.56 -0.72
CA THR A 9 -35.65 8.88 -0.16
C THR A 9 -37.13 8.97 0.29
N GLY A 10 -37.88 7.86 0.24
CA GLY A 10 -39.26 7.75 0.71
C GLY A 10 -39.39 7.57 2.22
N LYS A 11 -40.57 7.90 2.75
CA LYS A 11 -40.93 7.77 4.17
C LYS A 11 -40.59 6.37 4.71
N ILE A 12 -39.61 6.29 5.60
CA ILE A 12 -39.26 5.06 6.34
C ILE A 12 -40.25 4.93 7.51
N ALA A 13 -40.79 3.73 7.72
CA ALA A 13 -41.63 3.46 8.88
C ALA A 13 -40.77 3.52 10.17
N LEU A 14 -41.32 4.00 11.29
CA LEU A 14 -40.55 4.22 12.52
C LEU A 14 -39.87 2.93 13.03
N GLU A 15 -40.53 1.80 12.81
CA GLU A 15 -40.06 0.45 13.11
C GLU A 15 -38.86 0.00 12.27
N ASP A 16 -38.70 0.52 11.04
CA ASP A 16 -37.60 0.20 10.12
C ASP A 16 -36.39 1.14 10.29
N MET A 17 -36.55 2.22 11.06
CA MET A 17 -35.53 3.25 11.25
C MET A 17 -34.22 2.73 11.88
N PRO A 18 -34.23 1.87 12.92
CA PRO A 18 -32.99 1.34 13.51
C PRO A 18 -32.15 0.54 12.52
N ASP A 19 -32.80 -0.28 11.68
CA ASP A 19 -32.13 -1.11 10.68
C ASP A 19 -31.55 -0.24 9.55
N ALA A 20 -32.33 0.73 9.05
CA ALA A 20 -31.87 1.67 8.03
C ALA A 20 -30.69 2.54 8.51
N LEU A 21 -30.72 3.00 9.77
CA LEU A 21 -29.59 3.73 10.38
C LEU A 21 -28.36 2.83 10.53
N THR A 22 -28.55 1.57 10.94
CA THR A 22 -27.45 0.60 11.07
C THR A 22 -26.79 0.32 9.72
N GLU A 23 -27.59 0.18 8.66
CA GLU A 23 -27.09 -0.01 7.29
C GLU A 23 -26.25 1.19 6.84
N ILE A 24 -26.77 2.42 6.97
CA ILE A 24 -26.06 3.65 6.59
C ILE A 24 -24.74 3.80 7.36
N LEU A 25 -24.76 3.58 8.68
CA LEU A 25 -23.56 3.70 9.51
C LEU A 25 -22.53 2.62 9.16
N THR A 26 -22.98 1.40 8.88
CA THR A 26 -22.11 0.31 8.45
C THR A 26 -21.47 0.60 7.10
N ASP A 27 -22.25 1.08 6.13
CA ASP A 27 -21.77 1.45 4.80
C ASP A 27 -20.80 2.63 4.86
N PHE A 28 -21.09 3.63 5.70
CA PHE A 28 -20.17 4.74 5.95
C PHE A 28 -18.85 4.27 6.55
N GLN A 29 -18.89 3.36 7.54
CA GLN A 29 -17.70 2.77 8.14
C GLN A 29 -16.88 1.97 7.13
N ARG A 30 -17.54 1.16 6.28
CA ARG A 30 -16.90 0.37 5.22
C ARG A 30 -16.26 1.25 4.17
N SER A 31 -17.01 2.23 3.64
CA SER A 31 -16.50 3.19 2.67
C SER A 31 -15.27 3.91 3.22
N SER A 32 -15.33 4.40 4.46
CA SER A 32 -14.19 5.05 5.12
C SER A 32 -12.99 4.11 5.27
N PHE A 33 -13.21 2.82 5.51
CA PHE A 33 -12.15 1.82 5.62
C PHE A 33 -11.50 1.53 4.26
N ASP A 34 -12.29 1.28 3.22
CA ASP A 34 -11.80 0.96 1.88
C ASP A 34 -11.06 2.16 1.26
N VAL A 35 -11.55 3.37 1.48
CA VAL A 35 -10.86 4.62 1.10
C VAL A 35 -9.45 4.66 1.67
N ARG A 36 -9.30 4.37 2.97
CA ARG A 36 -7.98 4.35 3.61
C ARG A 36 -7.11 3.22 3.08
N GLN A 37 -7.67 2.02 2.87
CA GLN A 37 -6.91 0.90 2.32
C GLN A 37 -6.38 1.21 0.91
N ASN A 38 -7.19 1.83 0.06
CA ASN A 38 -6.79 2.21 -1.29
C ASN A 38 -5.77 3.35 -1.29
N ALA A 39 -5.90 4.30 -0.36
CA ALA A 39 -4.94 5.40 -0.23
C ALA A 39 -3.54 4.92 0.15
N VAL A 40 -3.42 4.07 1.18
CA VAL A 40 -2.11 3.51 1.57
C VAL A 40 -1.55 2.57 0.50
N GLN A 41 -2.42 1.90 -0.26
CA GLN A 41 -2.03 1.08 -1.41
C GLN A 41 -1.41 1.94 -2.52
N ALA A 42 -2.06 3.04 -2.92
CA ALA A 42 -1.55 3.94 -3.95
C ALA A 42 -0.18 4.53 -3.58
N GLY A 43 0.00 4.96 -2.33
CA GLY A 43 1.31 5.42 -1.85
C GLY A 43 2.40 4.33 -1.93
N ALA A 44 2.04 3.10 -1.56
CA ALA A 44 2.97 1.96 -1.63
C ALA A 44 3.33 1.57 -3.07
N GLU A 45 2.42 1.71 -4.03
CA GLU A 45 2.67 1.49 -5.46
C GLU A 45 3.67 2.49 -6.02
N VAL A 46 3.53 3.78 -5.66
CA VAL A 46 4.50 4.82 -6.02
C VAL A 46 5.88 4.48 -5.47
N PHE A 47 5.96 4.14 -4.18
CA PHE A 47 7.26 3.82 -3.56
C PHE A 47 7.87 2.54 -4.14
N LYS A 48 7.06 1.49 -4.36
CA LYS A 48 7.51 0.27 -5.04
C LYS A 48 8.10 0.59 -6.41
N SER A 49 7.38 1.33 -7.24
CA SER A 49 7.88 1.68 -8.58
C SER A 49 9.19 2.49 -8.52
N ALA A 50 9.29 3.44 -7.58
CA ALA A 50 10.50 4.22 -7.39
C ALA A 50 11.70 3.37 -6.98
N VAL A 51 11.52 2.45 -6.02
CA VAL A 51 12.61 1.60 -5.54
C VAL A 51 13.01 0.56 -6.59
N GLU A 52 12.07 0.03 -7.38
CA GLU A 52 12.36 -0.85 -8.53
C GLU A 52 13.22 -0.15 -9.58
N GLN A 53 12.92 1.13 -9.87
CA GLN A 53 13.68 1.94 -10.82
C GLN A 53 15.07 2.31 -10.29
N ALA A 54 15.18 2.64 -9.00
CA ALA A 54 16.43 3.04 -8.37
C ALA A 54 17.36 1.86 -8.04
N THR A 55 16.83 0.63 -7.99
CA THR A 55 17.60 -0.56 -7.62
C THR A 55 18.79 -0.76 -8.58
N PRO A 56 20.03 -0.90 -8.07
CA PRO A 56 21.19 -1.20 -8.91
C PRO A 56 20.94 -2.42 -9.80
N ARG A 57 21.17 -2.28 -11.10
CA ARG A 57 20.90 -3.33 -12.08
C ARG A 57 22.17 -4.09 -12.44
N ASP A 58 22.15 -5.37 -12.12
CA ASP A 58 23.04 -6.38 -12.70
C ASP A 58 22.22 -7.21 -13.70
N THR A 59 21.59 -8.30 -13.26
CA THR A 59 20.68 -9.13 -14.07
C THR A 59 19.21 -8.68 -14.04
N GLY A 60 18.87 -7.66 -13.26
CA GLY A 60 17.49 -7.18 -13.05
C GLY A 60 16.70 -7.94 -11.97
N GLY A 61 17.13 -9.14 -11.57
CA GLY A 61 16.36 -9.99 -10.66
C GLY A 61 16.05 -9.38 -9.29
N MET A 62 16.87 -8.45 -8.78
CA MET A 62 16.51 -7.71 -7.56
C MET A 62 15.43 -6.66 -7.83
N ALA A 63 15.54 -5.90 -8.93
CA ALA A 63 14.59 -4.86 -9.29
C ALA A 63 13.18 -5.45 -9.50
N ASP A 64 13.07 -6.68 -9.99
CA ASP A 64 11.76 -7.32 -10.22
C ASP A 64 11.20 -8.03 -8.96
N SER A 65 11.95 -8.05 -7.85
CA SER A 65 11.59 -8.78 -6.62
C SER A 65 11.03 -7.88 -5.50
N TRP A 66 10.63 -6.65 -5.81
CA TRP A 66 9.96 -5.78 -4.83
C TRP A 66 8.47 -6.11 -4.76
N GLU A 67 7.93 -6.15 -3.54
CA GLU A 67 6.54 -6.56 -3.29
C GLU A 67 5.89 -5.66 -2.24
N ILE A 68 4.56 -5.50 -2.37
CA ILE A 68 3.73 -4.85 -1.37
C ILE A 68 3.04 -5.94 -0.54
N LYS A 69 3.33 -5.99 0.76
CA LYS A 69 2.64 -6.87 1.71
C LYS A 69 1.46 -6.14 2.35
N THR A 70 0.28 -6.76 2.27
CA THR A 70 -1.02 -6.22 2.69
C THR A 70 -1.57 -6.86 3.97
N LYS A 71 -0.72 -7.58 4.73
CA LYS A 71 -1.10 -8.36 5.92
C LYS A 71 -1.83 -7.54 6.99
N TYR A 72 -1.43 -6.28 7.17
CA TYR A 72 -1.95 -5.40 8.21
C TYR A 72 -2.80 -4.29 7.60
N LYS A 73 -3.97 -4.02 8.21
CA LYS A 73 -4.85 -2.93 7.77
C LYS A 73 -4.20 -1.57 8.02
N ASP A 74 -4.52 -0.61 7.16
CA ASP A 74 -3.99 0.77 7.19
C ASP A 74 -2.44 0.85 7.11
N ARG A 75 -1.79 -0.24 6.66
CA ARG A 75 -0.34 -0.33 6.49
C ARG A 75 0.00 -1.09 5.21
N ARG A 76 1.06 -0.68 4.55
CA ARG A 76 1.65 -1.39 3.40
C ARG A 76 3.14 -1.47 3.61
N TYR A 77 3.69 -2.68 3.53
CA TYR A 77 5.12 -2.91 3.65
C TYR A 77 5.67 -3.17 2.25
N VAL A 78 6.54 -2.28 1.77
CA VAL A 78 7.29 -2.46 0.54
C VAL A 78 8.63 -3.11 0.90
N GLY A 79 8.91 -4.29 0.35
CA GLY A 79 10.13 -5.03 0.66
C GLY A 79 10.59 -5.90 -0.52
N ASN A 80 11.85 -6.32 -0.50
CA ASN A 80 12.43 -7.14 -1.55
C ASN A 80 12.51 -8.61 -1.11
N THR A 81 12.17 -9.55 -1.99
CA THR A 81 12.20 -11.00 -1.71
C THR A 81 13.50 -11.67 -2.14
N LYS A 82 14.39 -10.97 -2.85
CA LYS A 82 15.66 -11.52 -3.31
C LYS A 82 16.62 -11.70 -2.14
N THR A 83 17.25 -12.87 -2.11
CA THR A 83 18.28 -13.22 -1.13
C THR A 83 19.55 -13.67 -1.84
N VAL A 84 20.68 -13.61 -1.12
CA VAL A 84 21.98 -14.13 -1.53
C VAL A 84 22.46 -15.20 -0.55
N ASN A 85 23.32 -16.10 -1.01
CA ASN A 85 23.86 -17.18 -0.19
C ASN A 85 24.68 -16.61 0.98
N GLY A 86 24.32 -17.00 2.20
CA GLY A 86 25.01 -16.58 3.44
C GLY A 86 26.30 -17.37 3.74
N GLY A 87 26.83 -18.14 2.80
CA GLY A 87 28.05 -18.93 2.99
C GLY A 87 27.86 -20.11 3.95
N GLY A 88 26.77 -20.86 3.79
CA GLY A 88 26.43 -22.00 4.67
C GLY A 88 25.58 -21.64 5.89
N LYS A 89 25.18 -20.37 6.02
CA LYS A 89 24.17 -19.88 6.97
C LYS A 89 22.86 -19.56 6.24
N GLU A 90 21.88 -19.07 6.99
CA GLU A 90 20.63 -18.53 6.41
C GLU A 90 20.92 -17.50 5.32
N ASN A 91 20.10 -17.52 4.26
CA ASN A 91 20.26 -16.59 3.15
C ASN A 91 20.05 -15.14 3.62
N ILE A 92 20.86 -14.24 3.07
CA ILE A 92 20.86 -12.84 3.46
C ILE A 92 19.94 -12.06 2.50
N PRO A 93 18.94 -11.31 2.98
CA PRO A 93 18.15 -10.42 2.13
C PRO A 93 19.03 -9.42 1.42
N LEU A 94 18.92 -9.31 0.10
CA LEU A 94 19.76 -8.42 -0.69
C LEU A 94 19.44 -6.94 -0.39
N SER A 95 18.20 -6.63 0.00
CA SER A 95 17.80 -5.33 0.53
C SER A 95 18.60 -4.92 1.76
N ASN A 96 18.93 -5.85 2.67
CA ASN A 96 19.74 -5.56 3.86
C ASN A 96 21.18 -5.22 3.48
N VAL A 97 21.72 -5.85 2.43
CA VAL A 97 23.05 -5.52 1.91
C VAL A 97 23.07 -4.09 1.36
N LEU A 98 22.04 -3.69 0.60
CA LEU A 98 21.94 -2.31 0.11
C LEU A 98 21.72 -1.30 1.23
N GLU A 99 21.01 -1.67 2.29
CA GLU A 99 20.70 -0.72 3.36
C GLU A 99 21.84 -0.59 4.38
N TYR A 100 22.50 -1.67 4.76
CA TYR A 100 23.35 -1.70 5.95
C TYR A 100 24.82 -2.07 5.72
N ALA A 101 25.24 -2.41 4.50
CA ALA A 101 26.63 -2.77 4.27
C ALA A 101 27.56 -1.55 4.39
N GLU A 102 28.38 -1.51 5.44
CA GLU A 102 29.23 -0.35 5.82
C GLU A 102 30.15 0.17 4.72
N LYS A 103 30.59 -0.69 3.80
CA LYS A 103 31.53 -0.36 2.70
C LYS A 103 30.87 -0.32 1.33
N SER A 104 29.55 -0.35 1.26
CA SER A 104 28.82 -0.31 -0.01
C SER A 104 28.55 1.14 -0.42
N PRO A 105 28.76 1.54 -1.69
CA PRO A 105 28.31 2.84 -2.19
C PRO A 105 26.79 2.99 -2.15
N HIS A 106 26.07 1.88 -1.96
CA HIS A 106 24.62 1.85 -1.87
C HIS A 106 24.09 1.94 -0.44
N ALA A 107 24.91 1.84 0.61
CA ALA A 107 24.48 1.86 2.03
C ALA A 107 23.43 2.95 2.29
N GLY A 108 22.32 2.66 2.96
CA GLY A 108 21.18 3.58 3.14
C GLY A 108 20.30 3.74 1.90
N PHE A 109 20.34 2.78 0.97
CA PHE A 109 19.63 2.82 -0.31
C PHE A 109 18.13 3.08 -0.17
N ILE A 110 17.45 2.31 0.68
CA ILE A 110 16.00 2.33 0.83
C ILE A 110 15.59 3.65 1.47
N ARG A 111 16.31 4.09 2.51
CA ARG A 111 16.03 5.38 3.16
C ARG A 111 16.15 6.54 2.19
N ARG A 112 17.25 6.61 1.43
CA ARG A 112 17.43 7.67 0.42
C ARG A 112 16.36 7.65 -0.66
N CYS A 113 15.98 6.46 -1.13
CA CYS A 113 14.91 6.32 -2.12
C CYS A 113 13.57 6.79 -1.57
N PHE A 114 13.26 6.48 -0.31
CA PHE A 114 12.07 7.00 0.35
C PHE A 114 12.12 8.52 0.47
N ASP A 115 13.22 9.08 0.98
CA ASP A 115 13.39 10.53 1.13
C ASP A 115 13.18 11.29 -0.18
N SER A 116 13.71 10.77 -1.30
CA SER A 116 13.57 11.43 -2.60
C SER A 116 12.18 11.26 -3.23
N THR A 117 11.35 10.35 -2.72
CA THR A 117 10.02 10.03 -3.28
C THR A 117 8.87 10.28 -2.32
N GLU A 118 9.16 10.66 -1.08
CA GLU A 118 8.20 10.91 -0.03
C GLU A 118 7.10 11.89 -0.46
N PRO A 119 7.40 13.05 -1.10
CA PRO A 119 6.35 13.95 -1.58
C PRO A 119 5.35 13.27 -2.54
N GLN A 120 5.84 12.46 -3.48
CA GLN A 120 5.02 11.75 -4.46
C GLN A 120 4.16 10.66 -3.80
N VAL A 121 4.69 9.98 -2.80
CA VAL A 121 3.95 9.00 -2.00
C VAL A 121 2.81 9.67 -1.25
N PHE A 122 3.09 10.79 -0.57
CA PHE A 122 2.07 11.57 0.15
C PHE A 122 1.01 12.15 -0.79
N ASP A 123 1.42 12.65 -1.95
CA ASP A 123 0.50 13.17 -2.96
C ASP A 123 -0.43 12.10 -3.51
N ALA A 124 0.08 10.88 -3.73
CA ALA A 124 -0.74 9.75 -4.17
C ALA A 124 -1.80 9.39 -3.11
N ILE A 125 -1.38 9.26 -1.84
CA ILE A 125 -2.29 9.01 -0.72
C ILE A 125 -3.38 10.10 -0.65
N LYS A 126 -2.98 11.36 -0.70
CA LYS A 126 -3.89 12.51 -0.62
C LYS A 126 -4.91 12.51 -1.76
N LYS A 127 -4.46 12.34 -3.01
CA LYS A 127 -5.33 12.29 -4.18
C LYS A 127 -6.33 11.13 -4.10
N THR A 128 -5.89 9.95 -3.67
CA THR A 128 -6.78 8.79 -3.52
C THR A 128 -7.84 9.04 -2.45
N ILE A 129 -7.51 9.67 -1.32
CA ILE A 129 -8.51 10.07 -0.31
C ILE A 129 -9.50 11.08 -0.87
N GLN A 130 -9.02 12.12 -1.57
CA GLN A 130 -9.86 13.16 -2.17
C GLN A 130 -10.83 12.60 -3.23
N ASN A 131 -10.43 11.52 -3.91
CA ASN A 131 -11.24 10.84 -4.92
C ASN A 131 -12.11 9.70 -4.33
N GLY A 132 -12.34 9.67 -3.01
CA GLY A 132 -13.21 8.66 -2.39
C GLY A 132 -12.65 7.23 -2.49
N GLY A 133 -11.33 7.08 -2.54
CA GLY A 133 -10.66 5.77 -2.62
C GLY A 133 -10.47 5.24 -4.03
N SER A 134 -10.89 5.96 -5.08
CA SER A 134 -10.61 5.57 -6.47
C SER A 134 -9.15 5.83 -6.82
N ASN A 135 -8.43 4.76 -7.17
CA ASN A 135 -7.09 4.85 -7.74
C ASN A 135 -7.25 4.88 -9.28
N ASN A 136 -7.32 6.08 -9.88
CA ASN A 136 -7.38 6.25 -11.35
C ASN A 136 -6.01 6.06 -12.04
N GLY A 137 -5.18 5.15 -11.52
CA GLY A 137 -3.94 4.71 -12.13
C GLY A 137 -4.21 3.49 -12.99
N LYS A 138 -4.12 3.65 -14.31
CA LYS A 138 -4.01 2.54 -15.27
C LYS A 138 -2.80 1.67 -14.95
#